data_AF-A0A133UY06-F1
#
_entry.id   AF-A0A133UY06-F1
#
_cell.length_a   1.000
_cell.length_b   1.000
_cell.length_c   1.000
_cell.angle_alpha   90.00
_cell.angle_beta   90.00
_cell.angle_gamma   90.00
#
_symmetry.space_group_name_H-M   'P 1'
#
loop_
_entity.id
_entity.type
_entity.pdbx_description
1 polymer ?
#
loop_
_entity_poly.entity_id
_entity_poly.type
_entity_poly.pdbx_seq_one_letter_code
_entity_poly.pdbx_strand_id
1 'polypeptide(L)'
;MKYFETSGKENVDETLKLAKKKGKNLGIGHVTVASTSGFTAEKALDVFKDTDTTLTIVGIDPADFNQNVRETLEEEGHNVRFSQEVSYKYPELVKSAYRRFCEGVKVAVEIPMIAADENLIPTDEEVVSVGKWDTAAVIKPAKSDSFSNLEIKELICKPR
;
A
#
# COMPACT_ATOMS: atom_id res chain seq x y z
N MET A 1 -15.42 6.87 -5.42
CA MET A 1 -14.93 5.48 -5.42
C MET A 1 -15.12 4.88 -6.81
N LYS A 2 -14.14 4.14 -7.33
CA LYS A 2 -14.22 3.42 -8.61
C LYS A 2 -14.36 1.91 -8.38
N TYR A 3 -15.22 1.25 -9.16
CA TYR A 3 -15.27 -0.21 -9.23
C TYR A 3 -14.70 -0.67 -10.57
N PHE A 4 -13.71 -1.56 -10.55
CA PHE A 4 -13.20 -2.22 -11.74
C PHE A 4 -14.07 -3.43 -12.08
N GLU A 5 -14.33 -3.68 -13.37
CA GLU A 5 -15.14 -4.82 -13.80
C GLU A 5 -14.42 -6.16 -13.54
N THR A 6 -13.11 -6.18 -13.74
CA THR A 6 -12.24 -7.34 -13.50
C THR A 6 -11.12 -6.99 -12.52
N SER A 7 -10.69 -7.97 -11.74
CA SER A 7 -9.44 -7.89 -10.98
C SER A 7 -8.25 -8.15 -11.88
N GLY A 8 -7.13 -7.46 -11.67
CA GLY A 8 -5.91 -7.77 -12.42
C GLY A 8 -4.92 -6.63 -12.59
N LYS A 9 -3.78 -6.96 -13.20
CA LYS A 9 -2.63 -6.07 -13.44
C LYS A 9 -2.97 -4.92 -14.37
N GLU A 10 -3.95 -5.09 -15.25
CA GLU A 10 -4.43 -4.08 -16.19
C GLU A 10 -4.91 -2.80 -15.51
N ASN A 11 -5.31 -2.87 -14.23
CA ASN A 11 -5.83 -1.74 -13.48
C ASN A 11 -4.75 -0.88 -12.81
N VAL A 12 -3.48 -1.30 -12.82
CA VAL A 12 -2.42 -0.70 -12.00
C VAL A 12 -2.23 0.79 -12.26
N ASP A 13 -2.19 1.20 -13.52
CA ASP A 13 -1.94 2.59 -13.89
C ASP A 13 -3.09 3.50 -13.44
N GLU A 14 -4.32 3.02 -13.55
CA GLU A 14 -5.50 3.74 -13.11
C GLU A 14 -5.60 3.79 -11.58
N THR A 15 -5.30 2.70 -10.89
CA THR A 15 -5.25 2.64 -9.43
C THR A 15 -4.25 3.64 -8.87
N LEU A 16 -3.02 3.69 -9.42
CA LEU A 16 -1.98 4.63 -9.00
C LEU A 16 -2.38 6.09 -9.29
N LYS A 17 -3.01 6.37 -10.45
CA LYS A 17 -3.53 7.71 -10.77
C LYS A 17 -4.61 8.15 -9.77
N LEU A 18 -5.54 7.27 -9.42
CA LEU A 18 -6.59 7.56 -8.44
C LEU A 18 -6.02 7.75 -7.03
N ALA A 19 -5.05 6.93 -6.64
CA ALA A 19 -4.31 7.06 -5.39
C ALA A 19 -3.59 8.42 -5.30
N LYS A 20 -2.80 8.79 -6.33
CA LYS A 20 -2.12 10.10 -6.41
C LYS A 20 -3.10 11.26 -6.33
N LYS A 21 -4.19 11.21 -7.11
CA LYS A 21 -5.22 12.24 -7.10
C LYS A 21 -5.85 12.39 -5.71
N LYS A 22 -6.16 11.27 -5.05
CA LYS A 22 -6.75 11.27 -3.71
C LYS A 22 -5.76 11.83 -2.68
N GLY A 23 -4.52 11.36 -2.67
CA GLY A 23 -3.47 11.83 -1.77
C GLY A 23 -3.27 13.34 -1.90
N LYS A 24 -3.13 13.84 -3.13
CA LYS A 24 -3.01 15.28 -3.41
C LYS A 24 -4.22 16.08 -2.89
N ASN A 25 -5.44 15.60 -3.11
CA ASN A 25 -6.66 16.31 -2.69
C ASN A 25 -6.81 16.39 -1.17
N LEU A 26 -6.29 15.41 -0.44
CA LEU A 26 -6.38 15.35 1.02
C LEU A 26 -5.12 15.88 1.73
N GLY A 27 -4.07 16.23 0.99
CA GLY A 27 -2.80 16.65 1.57
C GLY A 27 -2.04 15.51 2.26
N ILE A 28 -2.25 14.26 1.81
CA ILE A 28 -1.58 13.08 2.37
C ILE A 28 -0.20 12.91 1.73
N GLY A 29 0.85 12.95 2.56
CA GLY A 29 2.25 12.82 2.12
C GLY A 29 2.80 11.39 2.06
N HIS A 30 2.09 10.40 2.62
CA HIS A 30 2.57 9.01 2.70
C HIS A 30 1.70 8.06 1.88
N VAL A 31 2.35 7.25 1.03
CA VAL A 31 1.70 6.21 0.24
C VAL A 31 2.36 4.86 0.49
N THR A 32 1.57 3.87 0.87
CA THR A 32 2.03 2.47 0.96
C THR A 32 1.64 1.71 -0.30
N VAL A 33 2.54 0.88 -0.84
CA VAL A 33 2.31 0.14 -2.08
C VAL A 33 2.75 -1.31 -1.95
N ALA A 34 1.83 -2.24 -2.20
CA ALA A 34 2.15 -3.66 -2.26
C ALA A 34 2.85 -4.01 -3.59
N SER A 35 4.01 -4.66 -3.52
CA SER A 35 4.75 -5.09 -4.70
C SER A 35 5.63 -6.29 -4.40
N THR A 36 5.29 -7.46 -4.95
CA THR A 36 6.09 -8.69 -4.78
C THR A 36 7.36 -8.65 -5.63
N SER A 37 7.23 -8.38 -6.93
CA SER A 37 8.36 -8.48 -7.87
C SER A 37 9.03 -7.14 -8.21
N GLY A 38 8.56 -6.03 -7.62
CA GLY A 38 8.97 -4.68 -8.00
C GLY A 38 8.08 -4.00 -9.07
N PHE A 39 7.26 -4.76 -9.83
CA PHE A 39 6.46 -4.21 -10.93
C PHE A 39 5.54 -3.03 -10.55
N THR A 40 4.80 -3.15 -9.44
CA THR A 40 3.92 -2.07 -8.98
C THR A 40 4.73 -0.90 -8.41
N ALA A 41 5.87 -1.21 -7.79
CA ALA A 41 6.73 -0.22 -7.15
C ALA A 41 7.41 0.70 -8.18
N GLU A 42 7.95 0.12 -9.26
CA GLU A 42 8.52 0.88 -10.39
C GLU A 42 7.50 1.84 -11.00
N LYS A 43 6.28 1.35 -11.25
CA LYS A 43 5.18 2.20 -11.74
C LYS A 43 4.76 3.27 -10.73
N ALA A 44 4.76 2.94 -9.44
CA ALA A 44 4.45 3.91 -8.40
C ALA A 44 5.51 5.02 -8.38
N LEU A 45 6.80 4.68 -8.46
CA LEU A 45 7.88 5.64 -8.54
C LEU A 45 7.66 6.62 -9.70
N ASP A 46 7.41 6.12 -10.91
CA ASP A 46 7.12 6.95 -12.08
C ASP A 46 5.92 7.88 -11.90
N VAL A 47 4.84 7.38 -11.27
CA VAL A 47 3.62 8.16 -11.04
C VAL A 47 3.84 9.24 -9.99
N PHE A 48 4.65 8.98 -8.97
CA PHE A 48 4.81 9.86 -7.79
C PHE A 48 6.08 10.71 -7.78
N LYS A 49 7.04 10.51 -8.70
CA LYS A 49 8.34 11.23 -8.75
C LYS A 49 8.28 12.75 -8.68
N ASP A 50 7.23 13.37 -9.25
CA ASP A 50 7.05 14.83 -9.26
C ASP A 50 6.15 15.31 -8.10
N THR A 51 6.23 14.65 -6.94
CA THR A 51 5.43 14.98 -5.75
C THR A 51 6.27 14.88 -4.49
N ASP A 52 5.89 15.62 -3.44
CA ASP A 52 6.49 15.51 -2.10
C ASP A 52 6.01 14.25 -1.33
N THR A 53 5.67 13.18 -2.05
CA THR A 53 5.10 11.96 -1.46
C THR A 53 6.21 10.97 -1.12
N THR A 54 6.24 10.48 0.11
CA THR A 54 7.09 9.34 0.48
C THR A 54 6.38 8.01 0.18
N LEU A 55 6.96 7.22 -0.71
CA LEU A 55 6.53 5.85 -0.96
C LEU A 55 7.10 4.89 0.10
N THR A 56 6.27 3.97 0.60
CA THR A 56 6.70 2.81 1.38
C THR A 56 6.22 1.54 0.69
N ILE A 57 7.15 0.85 0.06
CA ILE A 57 6.91 -0.38 -0.67
C ILE A 57 6.97 -1.57 0.29
N VAL A 58 5.93 -2.40 0.27
CA VAL A 58 5.89 -3.63 1.06
C VAL A 58 5.81 -4.83 0.11
N GLY A 59 6.90 -5.59 0.06
CA GLY A 59 7.01 -6.87 -0.63
C GLY A 59 6.80 -8.06 0.30
N ILE A 60 6.99 -9.27 -0.24
CA ILE A 60 6.85 -10.52 0.54
C ILE A 60 8.23 -11.01 1.00
N ASP A 61 9.07 -11.36 0.02
CA ASP A 61 10.42 -11.91 0.19
C ASP A 61 11.39 -11.06 -0.67
N PRO A 62 12.53 -10.61 -0.14
CA PRO A 62 13.53 -9.88 -0.93
C PRO A 62 14.04 -10.65 -2.15
N ALA A 63 14.06 -11.98 -2.11
CA ALA A 63 14.57 -12.81 -3.22
C ALA A 63 13.70 -12.71 -4.49
N ASP A 64 12.41 -12.40 -4.34
CA ASP A 64 11.48 -12.24 -5.47
C ASP A 64 11.45 -10.81 -6.04
N PHE A 65 12.11 -9.86 -5.38
CA PHE A 65 12.02 -8.44 -5.70
C PHE A 65 13.18 -7.98 -6.60
N ASN A 66 12.88 -7.14 -7.58
CA ASN A 66 13.92 -6.59 -8.46
C ASN A 66 14.87 -5.65 -7.68
N GLN A 67 16.12 -6.07 -7.54
CA GLN A 67 17.13 -5.37 -6.76
C GLN A 67 17.46 -3.97 -7.31
N ASN A 68 17.47 -3.77 -8.63
CA ASN A 68 17.70 -2.45 -9.22
C ASN A 68 16.57 -1.48 -8.85
N VAL A 69 15.32 -1.95 -8.89
CA VAL A 69 14.14 -1.14 -8.50
C VAL A 69 14.24 -0.77 -7.03
N ARG A 70 14.67 -1.71 -6.18
CA ARG A 70 14.90 -1.45 -4.75
C ARG A 70 15.94 -0.36 -4.53
N GLU A 71 17.10 -0.48 -5.16
CA GLU A 71 18.20 0.49 -5.04
C GLU A 71 17.75 1.88 -5.47
N THR A 72 17.08 2.00 -6.62
CA THR A 72 16.54 3.30 -7.07
C THR A 72 15.54 3.91 -6.09
N LEU A 73 14.62 3.10 -5.53
CA LEU A 73 13.67 3.59 -4.52
C LEU A 73 14.38 4.12 -3.27
N GLU A 74 15.36 3.37 -2.76
CA GLU A 74 16.11 3.75 -1.55
C GLU A 74 16.98 4.99 -1.80
N GLU A 75 17.60 5.12 -2.99
CA GLU A 75 18.36 6.31 -3.41
C GLU A 75 17.48 7.57 -3.54
N GLU A 76 16.23 7.43 -4.00
CA GLU A 76 15.25 8.52 -4.08
C GLU A 76 14.56 8.83 -2.74
N GLY A 77 14.98 8.19 -1.64
CA GLY A 77 14.48 8.45 -0.29
C GLY A 77 13.14 7.79 0.02
N HIS A 78 12.77 6.74 -0.73
CA HIS A 78 11.61 5.91 -0.45
C HIS A 78 11.99 4.67 0.37
N ASN A 79 11.00 4.05 1.00
CA ASN A 79 11.20 2.89 1.85
C ASN A 79 10.85 1.60 1.11
N VAL A 80 11.63 0.52 1.33
CA VAL A 80 11.32 -0.83 0.87
C VAL A 80 11.43 -1.81 2.04
N ARG A 81 10.39 -2.60 2.29
CA ARG A 81 10.37 -3.64 3.34
C ARG A 81 9.69 -4.91 2.87
N PHE A 82 10.02 -6.03 3.50
CA PHE A 82 9.51 -7.35 3.15
C PHE A 82 8.77 -7.97 4.33
N SER A 83 7.55 -8.43 4.10
CA SER A 83 6.67 -8.93 5.16
C SER A 83 7.22 -10.16 5.91
N GLN A 84 8.12 -10.94 5.29
CA GLN A 84 8.77 -12.07 5.95
C GLN A 84 9.88 -11.66 6.93
N GLU A 85 10.39 -10.43 6.81
CA GLU A 85 11.43 -9.88 7.69
C GLU A 85 10.83 -9.11 8.87
N VAL A 86 9.52 -8.87 8.87
CA VAL A 86 8.82 -8.08 9.88
C VAL A 86 7.92 -8.99 10.73
N SER A 87 8.04 -8.86 12.04
CA SER A 87 7.13 -9.54 12.98
C SER A 87 5.90 -8.67 13.21
N TYR A 88 4.74 -9.09 12.70
CA TYR A 88 3.46 -8.37 12.85
C TYR A 88 2.30 -9.34 13.11
N LYS A 89 1.25 -8.86 13.78
CA LYS A 89 0.04 -9.65 14.06
C LYS A 89 -1.07 -9.34 13.07
N TYR A 90 -1.52 -10.36 12.34
CA TYR A 90 -2.70 -10.23 11.50
C TYR A 90 -3.49 -11.55 11.45
N PRO A 91 -4.49 -11.71 12.33
CA PRO A 91 -5.22 -12.98 12.47
C PRO A 91 -5.90 -13.42 11.17
N GLU A 92 -5.89 -14.73 10.89
CA GLU A 92 -6.40 -15.27 9.62
C GLU A 92 -7.91 -15.04 9.43
N LEU A 93 -8.68 -14.99 10.52
CA LEU A 93 -10.10 -14.67 10.45
C LEU A 93 -10.34 -13.24 9.95
N VAL A 94 -9.51 -12.28 10.39
CA VAL A 94 -9.59 -10.87 9.94
C VAL A 94 -9.18 -10.77 8.47
N LYS A 95 -8.08 -11.43 8.08
CA LYS A 95 -7.66 -11.53 6.68
C LYS A 95 -8.79 -12.08 5.80
N SER A 96 -9.41 -13.16 6.26
CA SER A 96 -10.55 -13.81 5.57
C SER A 96 -11.75 -12.90 5.48
N ALA A 97 -12.06 -12.11 6.52
CA ALA A 97 -13.14 -11.14 6.50
C ALA A 97 -12.89 -10.04 5.46
N TYR A 98 -11.70 -9.44 5.42
CA TYR A 98 -11.41 -8.39 4.44
C TYR A 98 -11.32 -8.89 3.00
N ARG A 99 -10.92 -10.15 2.78
CA ARG A 99 -10.99 -10.80 1.45
C ARG A 99 -12.42 -10.95 0.93
N ARG A 100 -13.47 -10.73 1.74
CA ARG A 100 -14.85 -10.66 1.25
C ARG A 100 -15.13 -9.40 0.43
N PHE A 101 -14.30 -8.36 0.56
CA PHE A 101 -14.34 -7.22 -0.37
C PHE A 101 -13.57 -7.53 -1.66
N CYS A 102 -12.30 -7.93 -1.52
CA CYS A 102 -11.41 -8.50 -2.54
C CYS A 102 -10.03 -8.77 -1.89
N GLU A 103 -9.11 -9.45 -2.60
CA GLU A 103 -7.72 -9.63 -2.12
C GLU A 103 -7.03 -8.29 -1.83
N GLY A 104 -7.23 -7.29 -2.70
CA GLY A 104 -6.58 -6.00 -2.56
C GLY A 104 -7.01 -5.22 -1.31
N VAL A 105 -8.23 -5.38 -0.80
CA VAL A 105 -8.66 -4.71 0.44
C VAL A 105 -7.96 -5.31 1.65
N LYS A 106 -7.83 -6.65 1.72
CA LYS A 106 -7.06 -7.31 2.78
C LYS A 106 -5.62 -6.78 2.83
N VAL A 107 -4.99 -6.64 1.66
CA VAL A 107 -3.59 -6.18 1.56
C VAL A 107 -3.48 -4.68 1.82
N ALA A 108 -4.42 -3.86 1.36
CA ALA A 108 -4.44 -2.42 1.63
C ALA A 108 -4.53 -2.11 3.13
N VAL A 109 -5.13 -2.99 3.94
CA VAL A 109 -5.13 -2.87 5.40
C VAL A 109 -3.82 -3.39 6.03
N GLU A 110 -3.19 -4.38 5.41
CA GLU A 110 -1.99 -5.05 5.93
C GLU A 110 -0.72 -4.20 5.80
N ILE A 111 -0.48 -3.62 4.62
CA ILE A 111 0.79 -2.96 4.33
C ILE A 111 1.02 -1.68 5.13
N PRO A 112 0.01 -0.84 5.48
CA PRO A 112 0.23 0.28 6.39
C PRO A 112 0.55 -0.19 7.81
N MET A 113 -0.03 -1.31 8.24
CA MET A 113 0.25 -1.88 9.56
C MET A 113 1.68 -2.39 9.67
N ILE A 114 2.18 -3.08 8.63
CA ILE A 114 3.59 -3.49 8.53
C ILE A 114 4.53 -2.26 8.53
N ALA A 115 4.20 -1.24 7.72
CA ALA A 115 4.99 -0.01 7.66
C ALA A 115 4.98 0.76 9.00
N ALA A 116 3.86 0.76 9.73
CA ALA A 116 3.74 1.38 11.04
C ALA A 116 4.52 0.64 12.13
N ASP A 117 4.56 -0.70 12.09
CA ASP A 117 5.37 -1.50 13.02
C ASP A 117 6.87 -1.18 12.90
N GLU A 118 7.33 -0.93 11.66
CA GLU A 118 8.70 -0.51 11.34
C GLU A 118 8.95 1.01 11.51
N ASN A 119 7.95 1.79 11.93
CA ASN A 119 8.00 3.25 12.07
C ASN A 119 8.34 4.01 10.78
N LEU A 120 7.95 3.48 9.62
CA LEU A 120 8.19 4.08 8.31
C LEU A 120 7.10 5.07 7.88
N ILE A 121 5.95 5.03 8.54
CA ILE A 121 4.83 5.94 8.34
C ILE A 121 4.28 6.44 9.68
N PRO A 122 3.70 7.66 9.74
CA PRO A 122 3.01 8.16 10.92
C PRO A 122 1.75 7.34 11.23
N THR A 123 1.30 7.36 12.49
CA THR A 123 0.06 6.69 12.96
C THR A 123 -1.01 7.68 13.44
N ASP A 124 -0.65 8.95 13.55
CA ASP A 124 -1.51 10.08 13.84
C ASP A 124 -2.08 10.75 12.58
N GLU A 125 -1.55 10.42 11.40
CA GLU A 125 -1.98 10.93 10.09
C GLU A 125 -2.66 9.86 9.22
N GLU A 126 -3.36 10.31 8.17
CA GLU A 126 -3.91 9.42 7.14
C GLU A 126 -2.86 9.09 6.08
N VAL A 127 -2.91 7.87 5.55
CA VAL A 127 -2.07 7.40 4.44
C VAL A 127 -2.93 6.87 3.31
N VAL A 128 -2.44 6.98 2.08
CA VAL A 128 -3.02 6.26 0.95
C VAL A 128 -2.36 4.89 0.85
N SER A 129 -3.15 3.83 0.73
CA SER A 129 -2.65 2.46 0.63
C SER A 129 -3.11 1.81 -0.66
N VAL A 130 -2.15 1.33 -1.45
CA VAL A 130 -2.34 0.59 -2.70
C VAL A 130 -2.06 -0.89 -2.44
N GLY A 131 -3.11 -1.64 -2.11
CA GLY A 131 -2.99 -3.05 -1.70
C GLY A 131 -2.70 -4.02 -2.83
N LYS A 132 -3.01 -3.66 -4.08
CA LYS A 132 -2.69 -4.46 -5.27
C LYS A 132 -2.77 -3.57 -6.52
N TRP A 133 -2.77 -4.16 -7.69
CA TRP A 133 -2.97 -3.47 -8.97
C TRP A 133 -4.34 -2.80 -9.11
N ASP A 134 -5.35 -3.26 -8.38
CA ASP A 134 -6.76 -2.91 -8.60
C ASP A 134 -7.46 -2.34 -7.36
N THR A 135 -6.74 -2.07 -6.28
CA THR A 135 -7.34 -1.64 -5.01
C THR A 135 -6.50 -0.58 -4.32
N ALA A 136 -7.13 0.52 -3.94
CA ALA A 136 -6.54 1.55 -3.10
C ALA A 136 -7.55 2.10 -2.07
N ALA A 137 -7.04 2.52 -0.91
CA ALA A 137 -7.82 3.04 0.21
C ALA A 137 -7.10 4.21 0.90
N VAL A 138 -7.85 5.02 1.65
CA VAL A 138 -7.31 5.94 2.65
C VAL A 138 -7.45 5.26 4.01
N ILE A 139 -6.35 5.16 4.74
CA ILE A 139 -6.27 4.46 6.03
C ILE A 139 -5.59 5.38 7.04
N LYS A 140 -6.13 5.46 8.26
CA LYS A 140 -5.37 5.91 9.42
C LYS A 140 -4.73 4.69 10.06
N PRO A 141 -3.41 4.50 9.92
CA PRO A 141 -2.77 3.25 10.28
C PRO A 141 -2.61 3.13 11.80
N ALA A 142 -2.43 1.90 12.27
CA ALA A 142 -2.03 1.57 13.62
C ALA A 142 -1.02 0.43 13.58
N LYS A 143 -0.21 0.29 14.63
CA LYS A 143 0.67 -0.86 14.82
C LYS A 143 -0.15 -2.14 14.97
N SER A 144 0.40 -3.29 14.60
CA SER A 144 -0.35 -4.55 14.57
C SER A 144 -0.88 -5.00 15.93
N ASP A 145 -0.14 -4.71 17.00
CA ASP A 145 -0.56 -4.96 18.39
C ASP A 145 -1.71 -4.04 18.86
N SER A 146 -2.00 -3.00 18.09
CA SER A 146 -3.07 -2.02 18.31
C SER A 146 -4.07 -1.97 17.15
N PHE A 147 -4.25 -3.09 16.42
CA PHE A 147 -5.09 -3.17 15.22
C PHE A 147 -6.49 -2.56 15.37
N SER A 148 -7.09 -2.63 16.57
CA SER A 148 -8.41 -2.01 16.86
C SER A 148 -8.47 -0.50 16.68
N ASN A 149 -7.32 0.20 16.68
CA ASN A 149 -7.21 1.64 16.43
C ASN A 149 -7.06 1.99 14.94
N LEU A 150 -6.85 1.01 14.07
CA LEU A 150 -6.75 1.24 12.63
C LEU A 150 -8.13 1.62 12.08
N GLU A 151 -8.17 2.67 11.25
CA GLU A 151 -9.41 3.13 10.63
C GLU A 151 -9.29 3.12 9.11
N ILE A 152 -10.21 2.42 8.44
CA ILE A 152 -10.39 2.53 6.98
C ILE A 152 -11.30 3.73 6.73
N LYS A 153 -10.73 4.84 6.24
CA LYS A 153 -11.45 6.11 6.05
C LYS A 153 -12.25 6.11 4.75
N GLU A 154 -11.61 5.68 3.66
CA GLU A 154 -12.22 5.65 2.33
C GLU A 154 -11.72 4.48 1.49
N LEU A 155 -12.58 3.89 0.67
CA LEU A 155 -12.15 3.06 -0.46
C LEU A 155 -12.08 3.92 -1.73
N ILE A 156 -10.90 4.00 -2.34
CA ILE A 156 -10.64 4.80 -3.54
C ILE A 156 -11.10 4.00 -4.77
N CYS A 157 -10.62 2.77 -4.88
CA CYS A 157 -11.02 1.81 -5.91
C CYS A 157 -10.91 0.37 -5.42
N LYS A 158 -11.68 -0.54 -6.01
CA LYS A 158 -11.54 -2.01 -5.89
C LYS A 158 -12.23 -2.72 -7.09
N PRO A 159 -11.96 -4.00 -7.36
CA PRO A 159 -12.82 -4.81 -8.24
C PRO A 159 -14.26 -4.88 -7.74
N ARG A 160 -15.24 -5.03 -8.63
CA ARG A 160 -16.67 -5.05 -8.31
C ARG A 160 -17.02 -6.13 -7.30
#